data_AF-A0A6N9AT33-F1
#
_entry.id   AF-A0A6N9AT33-F1
#
_cell.length_a   1.000
_cell.length_b   1.000
_cell.length_c   1.000
_cell.angle_alpha   90.00
_cell.angle_beta   90.00
_cell.angle_gamma   90.00
#
_symmetry.space_group_name_H-M   'P 1'
#
loop_
_entity.id
_entity.type
_entity.pdbx_description
1 polymer ?
#
loop_
_entity_poly.entity_id
_entity_poly.type
_entity_poly.pdbx_seq_one_letter_code
_entity_poly.pdbx_strand_id
1 'polypeptide(L)'
;MNRSYPPQPRGTFMSVPDYQDFDRSFWDEELADFVPETVYDMHVHMWSERHRGKLPPDPTGLRVEIDYQDHLAWAEKLYPGRRIHYLVLGTPIPGGIDTEGHNDWTAEEMKQDPESAINMMVTPDMTPEYVAAQVKRHGFLGLKPYRTFAPDPTHCRIRDFLPESFIEVAHDLGLAITMHMSKPEGPADADNQRDLADYTKRYPRAQWILAHCARAFNCFMMERAIHFLTDLPNIWYDTSAVNDLYSQYLLMKHEDRSRVMFGSDNVVAGCARGKYVTYGRAWTYYEGTTETTPHCDSRATLVIYEQLRQEKQVADMLGLTSQEIEDHFSGNARRFLRQVRGQQDWR
;
A
#
# COMPACT_ATOMS: atom_id res chain seq x y z
N MET A 1 -19.76 18.18 -21.97
CA MET A 1 -18.57 19.06 -21.99
C MET A 1 -17.46 18.35 -21.26
N ASN A 2 -16.50 17.80 -22.01
CA ASN A 2 -15.31 17.11 -21.51
C ASN A 2 -14.54 18.02 -20.54
N ARG A 3 -14.60 17.74 -19.24
CA ARG A 3 -13.65 18.29 -18.29
C ARG A 3 -12.55 17.25 -18.08
N SER A 4 -11.49 17.51 -18.82
CA SER A 4 -10.14 17.00 -18.68
C SER A 4 -9.76 16.73 -17.22
N TYR A 5 -9.10 15.59 -17.03
CA TYR A 5 -8.31 15.22 -15.86
C TYR A 5 -7.59 16.45 -15.25
N PRO A 6 -7.43 16.53 -13.91
CA PRO A 6 -6.34 17.33 -13.39
C PRO A 6 -5.06 16.85 -14.09
N PRO A 7 -4.20 17.75 -14.57
CA PRO A 7 -2.96 17.35 -15.20
C PRO A 7 -2.27 16.38 -14.24
N GLN A 8 -1.97 15.17 -14.71
CA GLN A 8 -0.91 14.41 -14.07
C GLN A 8 0.30 15.34 -13.98
N PRO A 9 1.02 15.36 -12.84
CA PRO A 9 2.18 16.22 -12.70
C PRO A 9 3.03 16.07 -13.95
N ARG A 10 3.39 17.21 -14.57
CA ARG A 10 4.25 17.26 -15.76
C ARG A 10 5.72 16.95 -15.39
N GLY A 11 5.91 16.00 -14.48
CA GLY A 11 7.17 15.35 -14.21
C GLY A 11 7.08 13.98 -14.86
N THR A 12 8.05 13.67 -15.71
CA THR A 12 8.36 12.30 -16.09
C THR A 12 8.43 11.43 -14.83
N PHE A 13 7.44 10.55 -14.61
CA PHE A 13 7.58 9.37 -13.74
C PHE A 13 8.53 8.37 -14.41
N MET A 14 9.74 8.83 -14.71
CA MET A 14 10.87 8.05 -15.18
C MET A 14 12.04 8.45 -14.29
N SER A 15 12.22 7.75 -13.18
CA SER A 15 13.56 7.61 -12.65
C SER A 15 13.61 6.35 -11.82
N VAL A 16 14.52 5.47 -12.21
CA VAL A 16 15.20 4.55 -11.31
C VAL A 16 15.36 5.23 -9.94
N PRO A 17 15.11 4.54 -8.82
CA PRO A 17 15.28 5.10 -7.48
C PRO A 17 16.62 5.84 -7.33
N ASP A 18 16.55 7.13 -6.98
CA ASP A 18 17.71 8.00 -6.81
C ASP A 18 18.03 8.16 -5.31
N TYR A 19 19.15 7.61 -4.88
CA TYR A 19 19.60 7.64 -3.49
C TYR A 19 20.83 8.54 -3.34
N GLN A 20 20.75 9.53 -2.46
CA GLN A 20 21.77 10.57 -2.30
C GLN A 20 22.43 10.51 -0.93
N ASP A 21 23.58 11.16 -0.78
CA ASP A 21 24.29 11.26 0.51
C ASP A 21 23.44 11.92 1.60
N PHE A 22 22.52 12.83 1.20
CA PHE A 22 21.57 13.42 2.14
C PHE A 22 20.60 12.39 2.73
N ASP A 23 20.14 11.43 1.92
CA ASP A 23 19.27 10.36 2.43
C ASP A 23 20.07 9.46 3.39
N ARG A 24 21.33 9.15 3.08
CA ARG A 24 22.21 8.42 3.99
C ARG A 24 22.36 9.12 5.34
N SER A 25 22.70 10.42 5.35
CA SER A 25 22.84 11.17 6.60
C SER A 25 21.53 11.23 7.38
N PHE A 26 20.41 11.42 6.68
CA PHE A 26 19.09 11.45 7.30
C PHE A 26 18.76 10.14 7.99
N TRP A 27 19.04 9.01 7.34
CA TRP A 27 18.86 7.69 7.94
C TRP A 27 19.71 7.53 9.21
N ASP A 28 21.01 7.80 9.10
CA ASP A 28 21.97 7.61 10.20
C ASP A 28 21.64 8.49 11.40
N GLU A 29 21.19 9.73 11.18
CA GLU A 29 20.93 10.72 12.22
C GLU A 29 19.52 10.60 12.83
N GLU A 30 18.50 10.24 12.06
CA GLU A 30 17.10 10.32 12.50
C GLU A 30 16.37 8.99 12.61
N LEU A 31 16.71 7.99 11.78
CA LEU A 31 15.85 6.81 11.57
C LEU A 31 16.48 5.49 12.05
N ALA A 32 17.80 5.36 12.03
CA ALA A 32 18.47 4.10 12.32
C ALA A 32 18.08 3.52 13.70
N ASP A 33 18.05 4.32 14.76
CA ASP A 33 17.69 3.83 16.10
C ASP A 33 16.19 3.56 16.27
N PHE A 34 15.36 4.07 15.36
CA PHE A 34 13.91 3.89 15.39
C PHE A 34 13.47 2.63 14.63
N VAL A 35 14.06 2.37 13.46
CA VAL A 35 13.67 1.24 12.59
C VAL A 35 14.31 -0.06 13.08
N PRO A 36 13.51 -1.08 13.48
CA PRO A 36 14.01 -2.35 14.01
C PRO A 36 14.82 -3.17 13.01
N GLU A 37 15.50 -4.21 13.51
CA GLU A 37 16.33 -5.11 12.69
C GLU A 37 15.54 -5.83 11.58
N THR A 38 14.27 -6.15 11.82
CA THR A 38 13.41 -6.79 10.82
C THR A 38 12.25 -5.88 10.44
N VAL A 39 12.05 -5.69 9.14
CA VAL A 39 10.94 -4.97 8.55
C VAL A 39 10.17 -5.91 7.64
N TYR A 40 8.86 -5.93 7.80
CA TYR A 40 7.94 -6.59 6.88
C TYR A 40 7.12 -5.48 6.19
N ASP A 41 7.47 -5.19 4.96
CA ASP A 41 6.83 -4.16 4.15
C ASP A 41 5.54 -4.71 3.52
N MET A 42 4.40 -4.32 4.07
CA MET A 42 3.10 -4.86 3.67
C MET A 42 2.56 -4.28 2.35
N HIS A 43 3.32 -3.44 1.66
CA HIS A 43 2.84 -2.83 0.42
C HIS A 43 3.99 -2.46 -0.51
N VAL A 44 4.27 -3.33 -1.47
CA VAL A 44 5.16 -3.05 -2.61
C VAL A 44 4.56 -3.54 -3.92
N HIS A 45 5.05 -3.01 -5.05
CA HIS A 45 4.68 -3.44 -6.40
C HIS A 45 5.90 -3.87 -7.18
N MET A 46 5.75 -4.88 -8.04
CA MET A 46 6.77 -5.34 -8.98
C MET A 46 6.24 -5.23 -10.40
N TRP A 47 7.10 -4.99 -11.38
CA TRP A 47 6.67 -4.89 -12.76
C TRP A 47 7.74 -5.38 -13.73
N SER A 48 7.29 -6.08 -14.78
CA SER A 48 8.11 -6.36 -15.95
C SER A 48 7.37 -6.01 -17.24
N GLU A 49 8.04 -5.29 -18.12
CA GLU A 49 7.58 -4.90 -19.46
C GLU A 49 7.27 -6.10 -20.35
N ARG A 50 7.72 -7.30 -19.99
CA ARG A 50 7.28 -8.56 -20.62
C ARG A 50 5.77 -8.75 -20.55
N HIS A 51 5.11 -8.19 -19.53
CA HIS A 51 3.67 -8.31 -19.28
C HIS A 51 2.89 -7.05 -19.67
N ARG A 52 3.49 -6.15 -20.45
CA ARG A 52 2.81 -4.94 -20.93
C ARG A 52 1.56 -5.24 -21.76
N GLY A 53 1.46 -6.43 -22.36
CA GLY A 53 0.38 -6.78 -23.28
C GLY A 53 0.24 -5.77 -24.43
N LYS A 54 -0.90 -5.07 -24.45
CA LYS A 54 -1.27 -4.06 -25.46
C LYS A 54 -0.98 -2.61 -25.02
N LEU A 55 -0.37 -2.41 -23.85
CA LEU A 55 0.00 -1.07 -23.38
C LEU A 55 1.01 -0.38 -24.32
N PRO A 56 1.04 0.97 -24.35
CA PRO A 56 2.00 1.74 -25.15
C PRO A 56 3.46 1.32 -24.88
N PRO A 57 4.38 1.46 -25.86
CA PRO A 57 5.76 0.99 -25.70
C PRO A 57 6.54 1.74 -24.62
N ASP A 58 6.30 3.04 -24.44
CA ASP A 58 7.02 3.84 -23.45
C ASP A 58 6.45 3.60 -22.05
N PRO A 59 7.27 3.17 -21.06
CA PRO A 59 6.82 2.96 -19.70
C PRO A 59 6.51 4.30 -19.03
N THR A 60 5.45 4.32 -18.22
CA THR A 60 5.04 5.48 -17.41
C THR A 60 4.45 5.02 -16.08
N GLY A 61 4.60 5.84 -15.03
CA GLY A 61 3.98 5.61 -13.73
C GLY A 61 4.39 4.27 -13.12
N LEU A 62 3.42 3.38 -12.88
CA LEU A 62 3.61 2.06 -12.27
C LEU A 62 4.45 1.07 -13.10
N ARG A 63 4.89 1.44 -14.30
CA ARG A 63 5.64 0.57 -15.22
C ARG A 63 7.16 0.69 -15.06
N VAL A 64 7.64 0.87 -13.84
CA VAL A 64 9.08 0.84 -13.53
C VAL A 64 9.50 -0.63 -13.52
N GLU A 65 10.40 -1.05 -14.42
CA GLU A 65 10.96 -2.42 -14.42
C GLU A 65 11.65 -2.67 -13.08
N ILE A 66 11.07 -3.57 -12.28
CA ILE A 66 11.58 -3.89 -10.95
C ILE A 66 11.09 -5.26 -10.51
N ASP A 67 12.04 -6.15 -10.23
CA ASP A 67 11.78 -7.50 -9.70
C ASP A 67 12.04 -7.61 -8.19
N TYR A 68 11.99 -8.83 -7.65
CA TYR A 68 12.20 -9.05 -6.23
C TYR A 68 13.64 -8.74 -5.78
N GLN A 69 14.64 -9.05 -6.60
CA GLN A 69 16.04 -8.78 -6.28
C GLN A 69 16.35 -7.30 -6.33
N ASP A 70 15.75 -6.57 -7.27
CA ASP A 70 15.85 -5.11 -7.32
C ASP A 70 15.26 -4.46 -6.06
N HIS A 71 14.14 -4.98 -5.53
CA HIS A 71 13.58 -4.54 -4.25
C HIS A 71 14.53 -4.77 -3.08
N LEU A 72 15.19 -5.93 -3.01
CA LEU A 72 16.18 -6.21 -1.96
C LEU A 72 17.39 -5.27 -2.08
N ALA A 73 17.91 -5.05 -3.28
CA ALA A 73 19.02 -4.13 -3.53
C ALA A 73 18.65 -2.67 -3.21
N TRP A 74 17.39 -2.29 -3.44
CA TRP A 74 16.87 -0.99 -3.04
C TRP A 74 16.73 -0.88 -1.53
N ALA A 75 16.19 -1.90 -0.87
CA ALA A 75 16.00 -1.91 0.56
C ALA A 75 17.33 -1.97 1.34
N GLU A 76 18.40 -2.55 0.78
CA GLU A 76 19.75 -2.48 1.35
C GLU A 76 20.25 -1.02 1.45
N LYS A 77 19.85 -0.16 0.51
CA LYS A 77 20.16 1.28 0.56
C LYS A 77 19.26 2.03 1.53
N LEU A 78 17.95 1.75 1.52
CA LEU A 78 16.95 2.41 2.36
C LEU A 78 17.06 2.05 3.84
N TYR A 79 17.34 0.79 4.14
CA TYR A 79 17.35 0.24 5.49
C TYR A 79 18.65 -0.55 5.74
N PRO A 80 19.83 0.10 5.68
CA PRO A 80 21.12 -0.60 5.79
C PRO A 80 21.18 -1.55 6.99
N GLY A 81 21.48 -2.83 6.74
CA GLY A 81 21.60 -3.85 7.78
C GLY A 81 20.27 -4.40 8.34
N ARG A 82 19.12 -4.07 7.75
CA ARG A 82 17.83 -4.63 8.15
C ARG A 82 17.47 -5.83 7.28
N ARG A 83 16.76 -6.79 7.88
CA ARG A 83 16.15 -7.92 7.17
C ARG A 83 14.77 -7.52 6.69
N ILE A 84 14.49 -7.72 5.41
CA ILE A 84 13.26 -7.25 4.77
C ILE A 84 12.47 -8.43 4.22
N HIS A 85 11.16 -8.40 4.45
CA HIS A 85 10.17 -9.28 3.83
C HIS A 85 9.03 -8.43 3.28
N TYR A 86 8.25 -8.98 2.36
CA TYR A 86 7.27 -8.20 1.60
C TYR A 86 5.89 -8.86 1.54
N LEU A 87 4.86 -8.02 1.47
CA LEU A 87 3.63 -8.35 0.77
C LEU A 87 3.65 -7.62 -0.57
N VAL A 88 3.90 -8.38 -1.64
CA VAL A 88 3.81 -7.87 -3.00
C VAL A 88 2.36 -7.78 -3.42
N LEU A 89 1.98 -6.65 -3.97
CA LEU A 89 0.66 -6.40 -4.54
C LEU A 89 0.77 -6.42 -6.05
N GLY A 90 -0.11 -7.16 -6.72
CA GLY A 90 -0.17 -7.12 -8.17
C GLY A 90 -0.43 -5.71 -8.71
N THR A 91 0.47 -5.23 -9.57
CA THR A 91 0.54 -3.87 -10.11
C THR A 91 -0.66 -3.50 -11.02
N PRO A 92 -1.55 -2.59 -10.59
CA PRO A 92 -2.84 -2.36 -11.24
C PRO A 92 -2.80 -1.38 -12.42
N ILE A 93 -2.35 -1.84 -13.59
CA ILE A 93 -2.26 -1.00 -14.81
C ILE A 93 -3.46 -1.26 -15.74
N PRO A 94 -4.38 -0.29 -15.92
CA PRO A 94 -5.51 -0.45 -16.84
C PRO A 94 -5.09 -0.31 -18.31
N GLY A 95 -5.95 -0.76 -19.23
CA GLY A 95 -5.80 -0.42 -20.65
C GLY A 95 -5.03 -1.42 -21.52
N GLY A 96 -4.94 -2.69 -21.08
CA GLY A 96 -4.46 -3.78 -21.94
C GLY A 96 -3.24 -4.55 -21.44
N ILE A 97 -2.92 -4.46 -20.15
CA ILE A 97 -1.96 -5.32 -19.46
C ILE A 97 -2.22 -6.81 -19.72
N ASP A 98 -1.15 -7.60 -19.83
CA ASP A 98 -1.23 -9.06 -19.73
C ASP A 98 -1.33 -9.45 -18.26
N THR A 99 -2.56 -9.50 -17.75
CA THR A 99 -2.83 -9.75 -16.34
C THR A 99 -2.43 -11.15 -15.89
N GLU A 100 -2.67 -12.16 -16.73
CA GLU A 100 -2.33 -13.54 -16.41
C GLU A 100 -0.81 -13.71 -16.34
N GLY A 101 -0.08 -13.23 -17.36
CA GLY A 101 1.39 -13.26 -17.34
C GLY A 101 1.98 -12.50 -16.16
N HIS A 102 1.41 -11.32 -15.83
CA HIS A 102 1.84 -10.52 -14.67
C HIS A 102 1.65 -11.27 -13.34
N ASN A 103 0.49 -11.89 -13.14
CA ASN A 103 0.21 -12.67 -11.92
C ASN A 103 1.10 -13.93 -11.85
N ASP A 104 1.27 -14.67 -12.96
CA ASP A 104 2.12 -15.87 -13.02
C ASP A 104 3.59 -15.51 -12.70
N TRP A 105 4.11 -14.42 -13.28
CA TRP A 105 5.49 -13.97 -13.03
C TRP A 105 5.70 -13.49 -11.60
N THR A 106 4.82 -12.63 -11.08
CA THR A 106 4.97 -12.14 -9.71
C THR A 106 4.86 -13.27 -8.67
N ALA A 107 4.05 -14.31 -8.94
CA ALA A 107 4.02 -15.51 -8.11
C ALA A 107 5.31 -16.34 -8.17
N GLU A 108 5.97 -16.39 -9.34
CA GLU A 108 7.28 -17.05 -9.49
C GLU A 108 8.36 -16.33 -8.67
N GLU A 109 8.40 -14.99 -8.75
CA GLU A 109 9.35 -14.17 -8.00
C GLU A 109 9.30 -14.45 -6.48
N MET A 110 8.10 -14.69 -5.93
CA MET A 110 7.90 -14.96 -4.51
C MET A 110 8.44 -16.30 -4.01
N LYS A 111 8.80 -17.24 -4.90
CA LYS A 111 9.42 -18.50 -4.46
C LYS A 111 10.81 -18.28 -3.84
N GLN A 112 11.40 -17.10 -4.04
CA GLN A 112 12.71 -16.72 -3.51
C GLN A 112 12.68 -16.43 -1.99
N ASP A 113 11.52 -16.10 -1.41
CA ASP A 113 11.39 -15.83 0.03
C ASP A 113 10.10 -16.44 0.61
N PRO A 114 10.18 -17.53 1.40
CA PRO A 114 9.02 -18.17 2.01
C PRO A 114 8.37 -17.35 3.14
N GLU A 115 9.05 -16.34 3.70
CA GLU A 115 8.44 -15.41 4.66
C GLU A 115 7.54 -14.40 3.94
N SER A 116 7.92 -13.98 2.73
CA SER A 116 7.16 -13.07 1.88
C SER A 116 5.84 -13.68 1.36
N ALA A 117 4.97 -12.83 0.83
CA ALA A 117 3.69 -13.21 0.27
C ALA A 117 3.26 -12.29 -0.88
N ILE A 118 2.24 -12.72 -1.61
CA ILE A 118 1.69 -11.95 -2.74
C ILE A 118 0.17 -11.96 -2.78
N ASN A 119 -0.39 -10.81 -3.15
CA ASN A 119 -1.80 -10.66 -3.50
C ASN A 119 -1.97 -10.55 -5.03
N MET A 120 -2.86 -11.39 -5.56
CA MET A 120 -3.20 -11.49 -6.98
C MET A 120 -3.84 -10.19 -7.49
N MET A 121 -3.35 -9.62 -8.59
CA MET A 121 -4.10 -8.56 -9.26
C MET A 121 -5.40 -9.13 -9.84
N VAL A 122 -6.52 -8.49 -9.52
CA VAL A 122 -7.83 -8.85 -10.09
C VAL A 122 -8.44 -7.68 -10.82
N THR A 123 -9.14 -7.98 -11.91
CA THR A 123 -9.91 -7.02 -12.69
C THR A 123 -11.39 -7.44 -12.68
N PRO A 124 -12.35 -6.50 -12.74
CA PRO A 124 -13.78 -6.81 -12.58
C PRO A 124 -14.37 -7.69 -13.69
N ASP A 125 -13.67 -7.86 -14.81
CA ASP A 125 -14.05 -8.71 -15.94
C ASP A 125 -13.63 -10.19 -15.81
N MET A 126 -12.85 -10.54 -14.78
CA MET A 126 -12.55 -11.94 -14.47
C MET A 126 -13.79 -12.70 -13.97
N THR A 127 -13.75 -14.04 -14.05
CA THR A 127 -14.77 -14.88 -13.42
C THR A 127 -14.33 -15.34 -12.03
N PRO A 128 -15.25 -15.55 -11.07
CA PRO A 128 -14.88 -16.04 -9.73
C PRO A 128 -14.21 -17.43 -9.79
N GLU A 129 -14.59 -18.29 -10.73
CA GLU A 129 -13.96 -19.61 -10.92
C GLU A 129 -12.50 -19.49 -11.34
N TYR A 130 -12.20 -18.55 -12.25
CA TYR A 130 -10.83 -18.27 -12.67
C TYR A 130 -10.00 -17.73 -11.50
N VAL A 131 -10.53 -16.76 -10.75
CA VAL A 131 -9.84 -16.19 -9.58
C VAL A 131 -9.54 -17.28 -8.56
N ALA A 132 -10.52 -18.11 -8.19
CA ALA A 132 -10.33 -19.19 -7.25
C ALA A 132 -9.30 -20.22 -7.73
N ALA A 133 -9.28 -20.54 -9.03
CA ALA A 133 -8.30 -21.46 -9.61
C ALA A 133 -6.87 -20.90 -9.55
N GLN A 134 -6.68 -19.62 -9.90
CA GLN A 134 -5.36 -18.98 -9.85
C GLN A 134 -4.84 -18.83 -8.42
N VAL A 135 -5.71 -18.45 -7.48
CA VAL A 135 -5.39 -18.41 -6.03
C VAL A 135 -4.82 -19.75 -5.57
N LYS A 136 -5.49 -20.85 -5.89
CA LYS A 136 -5.05 -22.20 -5.51
C LYS A 136 -3.77 -22.63 -6.20
N ARG A 137 -3.66 -22.37 -7.51
CA ARG A 137 -2.49 -22.74 -8.33
C ARG A 137 -1.20 -22.08 -7.82
N HIS A 138 -1.25 -20.81 -7.46
CA HIS A 138 -0.07 -20.01 -7.11
C HIS A 138 0.11 -19.81 -5.60
N GLY A 139 -0.89 -20.19 -4.79
CA GLY A 139 -0.85 -19.92 -3.35
C GLY A 139 -0.84 -18.43 -3.04
N PHE A 140 -1.66 -17.64 -3.74
CA PHE A 140 -1.84 -16.23 -3.42
C PHE A 140 -2.38 -16.07 -1.99
N LEU A 141 -1.88 -15.08 -1.24
CA LEU A 141 -2.38 -14.76 0.11
C LEU A 141 -3.74 -14.05 0.04
N GLY A 142 -3.94 -13.26 -1.02
CA GLY A 142 -5.08 -12.37 -1.14
C GLY A 142 -5.30 -11.84 -2.54
N LEU A 143 -6.24 -10.91 -2.64
CA LEU A 143 -6.63 -10.20 -3.86
C LEU A 143 -6.22 -8.73 -3.78
N LYS A 144 -5.78 -8.17 -4.90
CA LYS A 144 -5.49 -6.77 -5.11
C LYS A 144 -6.40 -6.22 -6.21
N PRO A 145 -7.61 -5.74 -5.85
CA PRO A 145 -8.43 -4.95 -6.75
C PRO A 145 -7.93 -3.50 -6.79
N TYR A 146 -8.30 -2.75 -7.83
CA TYR A 146 -7.95 -1.33 -7.89
C TYR A 146 -8.96 -0.49 -8.66
N ARG A 147 -9.24 0.70 -8.12
CA ARG A 147 -10.23 1.66 -8.65
C ARG A 147 -10.03 2.07 -10.11
N THR A 148 -8.82 1.97 -10.67
CA THR A 148 -8.56 2.35 -12.08
C THR A 148 -9.22 1.43 -13.09
N PHE A 149 -9.63 0.23 -12.66
CA PHE A 149 -10.42 -0.69 -13.49
C PHE A 149 -11.92 -0.36 -13.48
N ALA A 150 -12.39 0.55 -12.62
CA ALA A 150 -13.78 1.02 -12.65
C ALA A 150 -14.01 2.03 -13.79
N PRO A 151 -15.26 2.16 -14.30
CA PRO A 151 -15.60 3.16 -15.31
C PRO A 151 -15.39 4.62 -14.86
N ASP A 152 -15.69 4.95 -13.60
CA ASP A 152 -15.32 6.22 -12.95
C ASP A 152 -14.40 5.93 -11.77
N PRO A 153 -13.08 5.89 -11.98
CA PRO A 153 -12.13 5.61 -10.92
C PRO A 153 -12.22 6.59 -9.74
N THR A 154 -12.73 7.81 -9.91
CA THR A 154 -12.72 8.82 -8.85
C THR A 154 -13.89 8.68 -7.89
N HIS A 155 -15.08 8.29 -8.39
CA HIS A 155 -16.29 8.21 -7.56
C HIS A 155 -16.91 6.82 -7.47
N CYS A 156 -16.24 5.80 -8.03
CA CYS A 156 -16.72 4.42 -7.98
C CYS A 156 -16.94 3.87 -6.57
N ARG A 157 -17.83 2.90 -6.48
CA ARG A 157 -18.10 2.07 -5.31
C ARG A 157 -17.14 0.88 -5.30
N ILE A 158 -16.95 0.24 -4.15
CA ILE A 158 -16.07 -0.95 -4.04
C ILE A 158 -16.48 -2.02 -5.06
N ARG A 159 -17.79 -2.27 -5.19
CA ARG A 159 -18.35 -3.26 -6.13
C ARG A 159 -18.06 -3.01 -7.61
N ASP A 160 -17.71 -1.78 -7.98
CA ASP A 160 -17.51 -1.42 -9.38
C ASP A 160 -16.13 -1.89 -9.90
N PHE A 161 -15.21 -2.23 -8.99
CA PHE A 161 -13.87 -2.77 -9.32
C PHE A 161 -13.47 -4.00 -8.49
N LEU A 162 -14.27 -4.37 -7.50
CA LEU A 162 -14.22 -5.64 -6.79
C LEU A 162 -15.64 -6.23 -6.75
N PRO A 163 -16.06 -6.98 -7.78
CA PRO A 163 -17.34 -7.66 -7.77
C PRO A 163 -17.56 -8.49 -6.51
N GLU A 164 -18.78 -8.53 -6.01
CA GLU A 164 -19.11 -9.24 -4.77
C GLU A 164 -18.75 -10.73 -4.83
N SER A 165 -18.87 -11.36 -6.00
CA SER A 165 -18.44 -12.74 -6.23
C SER A 165 -16.95 -12.98 -5.94
N PHE A 166 -16.09 -11.95 -5.99
CA PHE A 166 -14.68 -12.09 -5.59
C PHE A 166 -14.51 -11.98 -4.07
N ILE A 167 -15.40 -11.26 -3.40
CA ILE A 167 -15.45 -11.20 -1.94
C ILE A 167 -15.94 -12.55 -1.39
N GLU A 168 -16.91 -13.19 -2.06
CA GLU A 168 -17.32 -14.57 -1.80
C GLU A 168 -16.13 -15.53 -1.94
N VAL A 169 -15.36 -15.45 -3.03
CA VAL A 169 -14.12 -16.24 -3.20
C VAL A 169 -13.13 -15.98 -2.05
N ALA A 170 -12.93 -14.71 -1.67
CA ALA A 170 -12.04 -14.37 -0.56
C ALA A 170 -12.55 -14.91 0.78
N HIS A 171 -13.86 -14.93 1.01
CA HIS A 171 -14.47 -15.53 2.19
C HIS A 171 -14.27 -17.05 2.22
N ASP A 172 -14.63 -17.72 1.14
CA ASP A 172 -14.62 -19.17 1.03
C ASP A 172 -13.21 -19.73 1.15
N LEU A 173 -12.23 -19.03 0.57
CA LEU A 173 -10.84 -19.43 0.59
C LEU A 173 -10.03 -18.79 1.74
N GLY A 174 -10.62 -17.95 2.60
CA GLY A 174 -9.91 -17.31 3.71
C GLY A 174 -8.76 -16.41 3.26
N LEU A 175 -9.04 -15.48 2.34
CA LEU A 175 -8.07 -14.61 1.70
C LEU A 175 -8.04 -13.21 2.30
N ALA A 176 -6.92 -12.52 2.07
CA ALA A 176 -6.82 -11.08 2.24
C ALA A 176 -7.39 -10.31 1.04
N ILE A 177 -7.82 -9.06 1.24
CA ILE A 177 -8.15 -8.10 0.20
C ILE A 177 -7.44 -6.77 0.52
N THR A 178 -6.45 -6.38 -0.28
CA THR A 178 -5.76 -5.09 -0.10
C THR A 178 -6.51 -3.99 -0.86
N MET A 179 -7.33 -3.24 -0.13
CA MET A 179 -8.26 -2.27 -0.68
C MET A 179 -7.65 -0.86 -0.71
N HIS A 180 -7.49 -0.32 -1.91
CA HIS A 180 -7.30 1.12 -2.10
C HIS A 180 -8.66 1.75 -2.42
N MET A 181 -9.31 2.34 -1.41
CA MET A 181 -10.65 2.91 -1.56
C MET A 181 -10.72 4.03 -2.60
N SER A 182 -11.90 4.19 -3.21
CA SER A 182 -12.22 5.29 -4.11
C SER A 182 -12.85 6.47 -3.35
N LYS A 183 -13.31 7.49 -4.07
CA LYS A 183 -14.01 8.70 -3.60
C LYS A 183 -13.10 9.75 -2.95
N PRO A 184 -13.39 11.06 -3.12
CA PRO A 184 -12.55 12.13 -2.56
C PRO A 184 -12.46 12.16 -1.04
N GLU A 185 -13.52 11.76 -0.33
CA GLU A 185 -13.50 11.72 1.16
C GLU A 185 -12.91 10.42 1.72
N GLY A 186 -12.52 9.47 0.85
CA GLY A 186 -11.89 8.22 1.24
C GLY A 186 -12.69 7.46 2.31
N PRO A 187 -12.13 7.17 3.48
CA PRO A 187 -12.79 6.41 4.54
C PRO A 187 -13.96 7.17 5.20
N ALA A 188 -14.04 8.49 5.05
CA ALA A 188 -15.13 9.30 5.57
C ALA A 188 -16.37 9.31 4.67
N ASP A 189 -16.27 8.72 3.46
CA ASP A 189 -17.38 8.67 2.52
C ASP A 189 -18.43 7.64 2.96
N ALA A 190 -19.69 8.06 3.05
CA ALA A 190 -20.79 7.23 3.54
C ALA A 190 -21.03 5.96 2.69
N ASP A 191 -20.71 6.01 1.40
CA ASP A 191 -20.80 4.84 0.53
C ASP A 191 -19.72 3.80 0.88
N ASN A 192 -18.48 4.25 1.10
CA ASN A 192 -17.38 3.35 1.50
C ASN A 192 -17.67 2.72 2.87
N GLN A 193 -18.17 3.51 3.83
CA GLN A 193 -18.55 2.99 5.16
C GLN A 193 -19.67 1.95 5.07
N ARG A 194 -20.72 2.22 4.26
CA ARG A 194 -21.81 1.27 4.06
C ARG A 194 -21.34 -0.04 3.45
N ASP A 195 -20.45 0.03 2.45
CA ASP A 195 -19.91 -1.17 1.79
C ASP A 195 -19.02 -1.97 2.73
N LEU A 196 -18.11 -1.30 3.45
CA LEU A 196 -17.25 -1.96 4.44
C LEU A 196 -18.08 -2.62 5.54
N ALA A 197 -19.08 -1.93 6.10
CA ALA A 197 -19.93 -2.49 7.15
C ALA A 197 -20.73 -3.71 6.68
N ASP A 198 -21.27 -3.68 5.45
CA ASP A 198 -22.01 -4.83 4.90
C ASP A 198 -21.07 -6.02 4.62
N TYR A 199 -19.96 -5.78 3.91
CA TYR A 199 -19.07 -6.86 3.49
C TYR A 199 -18.29 -7.48 4.66
N THR A 200 -17.83 -6.69 5.63
CA THR A 200 -17.15 -7.22 6.83
C THR A 200 -18.06 -8.14 7.64
N LYS A 201 -19.35 -7.80 7.74
CA LYS A 201 -20.36 -8.61 8.43
C LYS A 201 -20.73 -9.88 7.66
N ARG A 202 -20.96 -9.77 6.34
CA ARG A 202 -21.42 -10.89 5.51
C ARG A 202 -20.30 -11.89 5.18
N TYR A 203 -19.07 -11.40 5.10
CA TYR A 203 -17.89 -12.17 4.68
C TYR A 203 -16.78 -12.15 5.74
N PRO A 204 -17.02 -12.67 6.96
CA PRO A 204 -16.10 -12.50 8.10
C PRO A 204 -14.71 -13.14 7.93
N ARG A 205 -14.58 -14.16 7.06
CA ARG A 205 -13.29 -14.76 6.71
C ARG A 205 -12.45 -13.94 5.72
N ALA A 206 -13.07 -13.08 4.91
CA ALA A 206 -12.31 -12.17 4.06
C ALA A 206 -11.64 -11.11 4.95
N GLN A 207 -10.31 -11.06 4.96
CA GLN A 207 -9.56 -10.09 5.77
C GLN A 207 -9.24 -8.85 4.94
N TRP A 208 -9.65 -7.68 5.38
CA TRP A 208 -9.41 -6.43 4.65
C TRP A 208 -8.11 -5.79 5.10
N ILE A 209 -7.27 -5.39 4.16
CA ILE A 209 -6.16 -4.46 4.41
C ILE A 209 -6.55 -3.13 3.77
N LEU A 210 -6.88 -2.13 4.58
CA LEU A 210 -7.19 -0.79 4.08
C LEU A 210 -5.89 -0.01 3.87
N ALA A 211 -5.47 0.09 2.60
CA ALA A 211 -4.18 0.63 2.24
C ALA A 211 -4.04 2.12 2.50
N HIS A 212 -2.82 2.58 2.75
CA HIS A 212 -2.47 4.00 2.94
C HIS A 212 -3.25 4.67 4.08
N CYS A 213 -3.22 4.09 5.29
CA CYS A 213 -4.05 4.50 6.42
C CYS A 213 -5.53 4.61 6.02
N ALA A 214 -6.05 3.57 5.36
CA ALA A 214 -7.38 3.60 4.76
C ALA A 214 -7.61 4.75 3.76
N ARG A 215 -6.57 5.11 2.98
CA ARG A 215 -6.52 6.23 2.04
C ARG A 215 -6.73 7.61 2.68
N ALA A 216 -6.45 7.75 3.97
CA ALA A 216 -6.56 9.02 4.70
C ALA A 216 -5.31 9.91 4.50
N PHE A 217 -5.03 10.31 3.27
CA PHE A 217 -3.92 11.21 2.94
C PHE A 217 -4.07 12.63 3.50
N ASN A 218 -5.21 12.97 4.10
CA ASN A 218 -5.44 14.21 4.83
C ASN A 218 -6.26 13.89 6.10
N CYS A 219 -5.88 14.49 7.23
CA CYS A 219 -6.42 14.17 8.54
C CYS A 219 -7.94 14.24 8.66
N PHE A 220 -8.62 15.16 7.97
CA PHE A 220 -10.10 15.27 8.07
C PHE A 220 -10.81 13.98 7.65
N MET A 221 -10.17 13.18 6.78
CA MET A 221 -10.69 11.89 6.34
C MET A 221 -10.66 10.89 7.49
N MET A 222 -9.56 10.83 8.25
CA MET A 222 -9.42 9.95 9.40
C MET A 222 -10.27 10.43 10.58
N GLU A 223 -10.27 11.74 10.89
CA GLU A 223 -11.10 12.33 11.96
C GLU A 223 -12.58 11.94 11.86
N ARG A 224 -13.12 11.93 10.63
CA ARG A 224 -14.52 11.61 10.36
C ARG A 224 -14.81 10.11 10.28
N ALA A 225 -13.79 9.26 10.17
CA ALA A 225 -13.95 7.83 9.91
C ALA A 225 -13.48 6.94 11.07
N ILE A 226 -12.54 7.40 11.90
CA ILE A 226 -11.81 6.54 12.84
C ILE A 226 -12.73 5.74 13.78
N HIS A 227 -13.77 6.36 14.34
CA HIS A 227 -14.70 5.66 15.23
C HIS A 227 -15.59 4.64 14.51
N PHE A 228 -15.88 4.85 13.23
CA PHE A 228 -16.55 3.84 12.42
C PHE A 228 -15.61 2.67 12.11
N LEU A 229 -14.35 2.97 11.79
CA LEU A 229 -13.35 1.98 11.44
C LEU A 229 -13.03 1.03 12.60
N THR A 230 -12.97 1.53 13.84
CA THR A 230 -12.70 0.73 15.04
C THR A 230 -13.77 -0.32 15.35
N ASP A 231 -14.98 -0.18 14.80
CA ASP A 231 -16.08 -1.13 15.01
C ASP A 231 -16.01 -2.34 14.07
N LEU A 232 -15.07 -2.36 13.12
CA LEU A 232 -14.99 -3.39 12.07
C LEU A 232 -14.03 -4.53 12.47
N PRO A 233 -14.50 -5.79 12.56
CA PRO A 233 -13.76 -6.86 13.24
C PRO A 233 -12.62 -7.51 12.44
N ASN A 234 -12.68 -7.46 11.10
CA ASN A 234 -11.77 -8.13 10.15
C ASN A 234 -11.05 -7.12 9.23
N ILE A 235 -10.68 -5.97 9.80
CA ILE A 235 -9.90 -4.93 9.12
C ILE A 235 -8.50 -4.80 9.72
N TRP A 236 -7.54 -4.66 8.83
CA TRP A 236 -6.13 -4.36 9.03
C TRP A 236 -5.77 -3.13 8.20
N TYR A 237 -4.63 -2.52 8.47
CA TYR A 237 -4.18 -1.30 7.81
C TYR A 237 -2.70 -1.42 7.47
N ASP A 238 -2.29 -0.80 6.37
CA ASP A 238 -0.90 -0.42 6.15
C ASP A 238 -0.76 1.11 6.17
N THR A 239 0.44 1.62 6.50
CA THR A 239 0.73 3.07 6.61
C THR A 239 1.27 3.69 5.31
N SER A 240 1.31 2.91 4.24
CA SER A 240 2.14 3.20 3.06
C SER A 240 1.87 4.55 2.42
N ALA A 241 2.94 5.27 2.07
CA ALA A 241 2.94 6.56 1.39
C ALA A 241 2.15 7.70 2.07
N VAL A 242 1.67 7.52 3.32
CA VAL A 242 0.96 8.58 4.04
C VAL A 242 1.95 9.44 4.80
N ASN A 243 2.07 10.70 4.40
CA ASN A 243 2.90 11.69 5.07
C ASN A 243 2.09 12.75 5.84
N ASP A 244 0.85 12.43 6.22
CA ASP A 244 0.07 13.23 7.17
C ASP A 244 0.19 12.67 8.59
N LEU A 245 0.93 13.39 9.44
CA LEU A 245 1.23 13.00 10.82
C LEU A 245 -0.03 12.75 11.65
N TYR A 246 -1.08 13.57 11.45
CA TYR A 246 -2.27 13.50 12.29
C TYR A 246 -3.20 12.35 11.87
N SER A 247 -3.28 12.02 10.57
CA SER A 247 -3.92 10.79 10.10
C SER A 247 -3.30 9.54 10.73
N GLN A 248 -1.96 9.44 10.74
CA GLN A 248 -1.27 8.31 11.35
C GLN A 248 -1.48 8.26 12.88
N TYR A 249 -1.38 9.41 13.55
CA TYR A 249 -1.66 9.54 14.99
C TYR A 249 -3.07 9.05 15.35
N LEU A 250 -4.09 9.51 14.62
CA LEU A 250 -5.49 9.13 14.88
C LEU A 250 -5.70 7.64 14.72
N LEU A 251 -5.14 7.03 13.66
CA LEU A 251 -5.20 5.59 13.44
C LEU A 251 -4.55 4.84 14.62
N MET A 252 -3.29 5.13 14.93
CA MET A 252 -2.54 4.45 15.99
C MET A 252 -3.07 4.73 17.40
N LYS A 253 -3.81 5.82 17.61
CA LYS A 253 -4.40 6.17 18.90
C LYS A 253 -5.68 5.41 19.20
N HIS A 254 -6.53 5.25 18.19
CA HIS A 254 -7.91 4.81 18.38
C HIS A 254 -8.16 3.37 17.94
N GLU A 255 -7.41 2.89 16.94
CA GLU A 255 -7.48 1.51 16.45
C GLU A 255 -6.68 0.56 17.34
N ASP A 256 -6.99 -0.73 17.26
CA ASP A 256 -6.10 -1.77 17.77
C ASP A 256 -4.78 -1.75 16.98
N ARG A 257 -3.73 -1.21 17.61
CA ARG A 257 -2.38 -1.10 17.04
C ARG A 257 -1.82 -2.43 16.54
N SER A 258 -2.30 -3.56 17.05
CA SER A 258 -1.87 -4.89 16.58
C SER A 258 -2.33 -5.19 15.14
N ARG A 259 -3.21 -4.35 14.57
CA ARG A 259 -3.76 -4.43 13.22
C ARG A 259 -3.19 -3.39 12.25
N VAL A 260 -2.27 -2.52 12.71
CA VAL A 260 -1.66 -1.46 11.90
C VAL A 260 -0.24 -1.85 11.52
N MET A 261 -0.02 -2.17 10.26
CA MET A 261 1.24 -2.70 9.74
C MET A 261 2.02 -1.62 9.00
N PHE A 262 3.34 -1.72 9.01
CA PHE A 262 4.18 -0.91 8.15
C PHE A 262 4.01 -1.29 6.68
N GLY A 263 4.02 -0.28 5.80
CA GLY A 263 4.15 -0.47 4.35
C GLY A 263 4.80 0.76 3.73
N SER A 264 5.47 0.63 2.58
CA SER A 264 6.18 1.75 1.95
C SER A 264 5.56 2.26 0.66
N ASP A 265 4.83 1.41 -0.08
CA ASP A 265 4.44 1.63 -1.47
C ASP A 265 5.64 1.82 -2.41
N ASN A 266 6.75 1.13 -2.14
CA ASN A 266 7.88 1.05 -3.06
C ASN A 266 7.58 0.15 -4.27
N VAL A 267 8.13 0.39 -5.46
CA VAL A 267 8.90 1.55 -5.96
C VAL A 267 7.96 2.53 -6.69
N VAL A 268 6.76 2.70 -6.15
CA VAL A 268 5.71 3.54 -6.74
C VAL A 268 5.75 4.94 -6.14
N ALA A 269 5.56 5.03 -4.82
CA ALA A 269 5.42 6.29 -4.10
C ALA A 269 6.53 6.46 -3.05
N GLY A 270 6.86 5.40 -2.28
CA GLY A 270 7.83 5.49 -1.19
C GLY A 270 9.23 5.94 -1.61
N CYS A 271 9.66 5.56 -2.80
CA CYS A 271 10.99 5.86 -3.35
C CYS A 271 11.08 7.24 -4.03
N ALA A 272 9.97 7.97 -4.13
CA ALA A 272 9.95 9.28 -4.77
C ALA A 272 10.63 10.32 -3.86
N ARG A 273 11.32 11.29 -4.46
CA ARG A 273 11.99 12.37 -3.71
C ARG A 273 11.02 13.51 -3.44
N GLY A 274 10.63 13.68 -2.18
CA GLY A 274 9.63 14.66 -1.78
C GLY A 274 8.75 14.16 -0.66
N LYS A 275 7.54 14.70 -0.60
CA LYS A 275 6.56 14.41 0.44
C LYS A 275 5.14 14.57 -0.09
N TYR A 276 4.20 13.77 0.41
CA TYR A 276 2.78 14.10 0.27
C TYR A 276 2.39 15.17 1.30
N VAL A 277 2.01 16.35 0.83
CA VAL A 277 1.66 17.49 1.67
C VAL A 277 0.16 17.74 1.68
N THR A 278 -0.36 18.23 2.80
CA THR A 278 -1.78 18.53 3.01
C THR A 278 -1.98 20.04 3.19
N TYR A 279 -3.11 20.56 2.70
CA TYR A 279 -3.55 21.93 2.94
C TYR A 279 -5.07 22.04 2.78
N GLY A 280 -5.76 22.64 3.77
CA GLY A 280 -7.23 22.64 3.79
C GLY A 280 -7.78 21.21 3.70
N ARG A 281 -8.59 20.93 2.67
CA ARG A 281 -9.12 19.58 2.36
C ARG A 281 -8.40 18.90 1.20
N ALA A 282 -7.26 19.42 0.77
CA ALA A 282 -6.48 18.89 -0.34
C ALA A 282 -5.21 18.20 0.18
N TRP A 283 -4.66 17.34 -0.68
CA TRP A 283 -3.33 16.77 -0.55
C TRP A 283 -2.71 16.62 -1.94
N THR A 284 -1.40 16.69 -2.03
CA THR A 284 -0.66 16.50 -3.29
C THR A 284 0.74 15.99 -3.01
N TYR A 285 1.34 15.31 -3.98
CA TYR A 285 2.78 15.11 -4.00
C TYR A 285 3.49 16.45 -4.21
N TYR A 286 4.55 16.68 -3.45
CA TYR A 286 5.44 17.82 -3.56
C TYR A 286 6.88 17.33 -3.60
N GLU A 287 7.58 17.55 -4.72
CA GLU A 287 8.94 17.05 -4.97
C GLU A 287 10.05 17.80 -4.20
N GLY A 288 9.68 18.87 -3.49
CA GLY A 288 10.63 19.80 -2.89
C GLY A 288 10.88 21.03 -3.76
N THR A 289 11.61 21.99 -3.21
CA THR A 289 12.09 23.17 -3.97
C THR A 289 13.58 23.01 -4.25
N THR A 290 14.02 23.46 -5.43
CA THR A 290 15.44 23.56 -5.77
C THR A 290 16.03 24.92 -5.37
N GLU A 291 15.19 25.86 -4.97
CA GLU A 291 15.60 27.17 -4.49
C GLU A 291 16.03 27.11 -3.03
N THR A 292 17.12 27.80 -2.69
CA THR A 292 17.57 27.93 -1.30
C THR A 292 16.50 28.62 -0.47
N THR A 293 16.08 27.95 0.60
CA THR A 293 15.19 28.53 1.62
C THR A 293 16.00 29.34 2.63
N PRO A 294 15.60 30.59 2.96
CA PRO A 294 16.42 31.50 3.77
C PRO A 294 16.62 31.07 5.23
N HIS A 295 15.85 30.09 5.71
CA HIS A 295 15.79 29.73 7.12
C HIS A 295 15.94 28.23 7.39
N CYS A 296 16.25 27.42 6.38
CA CYS A 296 16.45 25.97 6.55
C CYS A 296 17.20 25.36 5.36
N ASP A 297 17.60 24.09 5.52
CA ASP A 297 17.99 23.24 4.40
C ASP A 297 16.77 22.98 3.50
N SER A 298 16.95 23.14 2.19
CA SER A 298 15.89 23.00 1.18
C SER A 298 15.82 21.61 0.57
N ARG A 299 16.80 20.75 0.84
CA ARG A 299 16.89 19.40 0.26
C ARG A 299 15.70 18.55 0.70
N ALA A 300 15.03 17.94 -0.26
CA ALA A 300 14.02 16.91 -0.02
C ALA A 300 14.66 15.53 0.09
N THR A 301 14.23 14.74 1.07
CA THR A 301 14.55 13.31 1.14
C THR A 301 13.45 12.49 0.44
N LEU A 302 13.45 11.17 0.64
CA LEU A 302 12.47 10.25 0.08
C LEU A 302 11.15 10.30 0.86
N VAL A 303 10.04 10.09 0.16
CA VAL A 303 8.68 9.99 0.74
C VAL A 303 8.64 8.99 1.90
N ILE A 304 9.35 7.87 1.78
CA ILE A 304 9.42 6.85 2.83
C ILE A 304 10.16 7.33 4.08
N TYR A 305 11.19 8.17 3.95
CA TYR A 305 11.88 8.74 5.11
C TYR A 305 11.04 9.83 5.78
N GLU A 306 10.27 10.59 5.00
CA GLU A 306 9.25 11.50 5.54
C GLU A 306 8.11 10.75 6.25
N GLN A 307 7.76 9.55 5.81
CA GLN A 307 6.80 8.67 6.49
C GLN A 307 7.39 8.16 7.81
N LEU A 308 8.59 7.57 7.79
CA LEU A 308 9.26 7.02 8.96
C LEU A 308 9.50 8.06 10.05
N ARG A 309 9.91 9.29 9.68
CA ARG A 309 10.03 10.40 10.62
C ARG A 309 8.70 10.68 11.35
N GLN A 310 7.58 10.59 10.64
CA GLN A 310 6.26 10.81 11.24
C GLN A 310 5.81 9.63 12.10
N GLU A 311 6.06 8.40 11.65
CA GLU A 311 5.80 7.20 12.47
C GLU A 311 6.59 7.27 13.78
N LYS A 312 7.85 7.74 13.74
CA LYS A 312 8.66 8.02 14.94
C LYS A 312 8.01 9.06 15.84
N GLN A 313 7.57 10.19 15.28
CA GLN A 313 6.87 11.22 16.05
C GLN A 313 5.55 10.71 16.66
N VAL A 314 4.79 9.89 15.94
CA VAL A 314 3.57 9.23 16.46
C VAL A 314 3.92 8.28 17.60
N ALA A 315 4.99 7.50 17.45
CA ALA A 315 5.48 6.60 18.49
C ALA A 315 5.81 7.37 19.77
N ASP A 316 6.53 8.47 19.66
CA ASP A 316 6.86 9.36 20.78
C ASP A 316 5.60 9.97 21.41
N MET A 317 4.69 10.51 20.59
CA MET A 317 3.43 11.12 21.07
C MET A 317 2.52 10.14 21.81
N LEU A 318 2.55 8.86 21.44
CA LEU A 318 1.73 7.81 22.04
C LEU A 318 2.47 7.03 23.12
N GLY A 319 3.76 7.30 23.33
CA GLY A 319 4.60 6.58 24.28
C GLY A 319 4.72 5.09 23.96
N LEU A 320 4.89 4.74 22.68
CA LEU A 320 4.99 3.34 22.25
C LEU A 320 6.23 2.68 22.85
N THR A 321 6.05 1.43 23.28
CA THR A 321 7.15 0.58 23.71
C THR A 321 7.98 0.10 22.51
N SER A 322 9.23 -0.31 22.76
CA SER A 322 10.06 -0.93 21.72
C SER A 322 9.37 -2.15 21.09
N GLN A 323 8.61 -2.92 21.87
CA GLN A 323 7.86 -4.06 21.36
C GLN A 323 6.70 -3.65 20.43
N GLU A 324 5.98 -2.56 20.73
CA GLU A 324 4.93 -2.03 19.84
C GLU A 324 5.53 -1.49 18.52
N ILE A 325 6.72 -0.89 18.59
CA ILE A 325 7.45 -0.44 17.40
C ILE A 325 7.85 -1.66 16.55
N GLU A 326 8.49 -2.68 17.15
CA GLU A 326 8.81 -3.94 16.47
C GLU A 326 7.59 -4.64 15.87
N ASP A 327 6.46 -4.59 16.58
CA ASP A 327 5.19 -5.13 16.12
C ASP A 327 4.67 -4.36 14.91
N HIS A 328 4.70 -3.03 14.93
CA HIS A 328 4.30 -2.21 13.77
C HIS A 328 5.13 -2.55 12.53
N PHE A 329 6.45 -2.67 12.69
CA PHE A 329 7.36 -2.94 11.57
C PHE A 329 7.35 -4.40 11.10
N SER A 330 7.04 -5.39 11.94
CA SER A 330 7.06 -6.80 11.50
C SER A 330 6.12 -7.75 12.25
N GLY A 331 5.91 -7.56 13.55
CA GLY A 331 5.13 -8.49 14.37
C GLY A 331 3.65 -8.57 13.96
N ASN A 332 3.04 -7.42 13.61
CA ASN A 332 1.67 -7.30 13.10
C ASN A 332 1.51 -8.04 11.78
N ALA A 333 2.41 -7.79 10.82
CA ALA A 333 2.44 -8.48 9.53
C ALA A 333 2.53 -10.01 9.73
N ARG A 334 3.47 -10.48 10.56
CA ARG A 334 3.62 -11.91 10.83
C ARG A 334 2.39 -12.53 11.50
N ARG A 335 1.71 -11.80 12.41
CA ARG A 335 0.42 -12.22 12.99
C ARG A 335 -0.65 -12.33 11.92
N PHE A 336 -0.79 -11.31 11.07
CA PHE A 336 -1.74 -11.28 9.97
C PHE A 336 -1.52 -12.46 9.02
N LEU A 337 -0.30 -12.67 8.54
CA LEU A 337 0.03 -13.75 7.63
C LEU A 337 -0.28 -15.13 8.23
N ARG A 338 0.06 -15.35 9.51
CA ARG A 338 -0.29 -16.61 10.20
C ARG A 338 -1.81 -16.80 10.28
N GLN A 339 -2.54 -15.74 10.60
CA GLN A 339 -4.01 -15.78 10.66
C GLN A 339 -4.63 -16.11 9.30
N VAL A 340 -4.20 -15.43 8.23
CA VAL A 340 -4.73 -15.67 6.88
C VAL A 340 -4.36 -17.07 6.38
N ARG A 341 -3.08 -17.48 6.50
CA ARG A 341 -2.63 -18.83 6.11
C ARG A 341 -3.34 -19.93 6.90
N GLY A 342 -3.63 -19.70 8.19
CA GLY A 342 -4.38 -20.62 9.03
C GLY A 342 -5.86 -20.78 8.64
N GLN A 343 -6.42 -19.86 7.84
CA GLN A 343 -7.76 -19.96 7.29
C GLN A 343 -7.81 -20.65 5.91
N GLN A 344 -6.66 -20.88 5.28
CA GLN A 344 -6.54 -21.44 3.93
C GLN A 344 -6.40 -22.97 4.00
N ASP A 345 -7.52 -23.65 4.21
CA ASP A 345 -7.66 -25.11 4.33
C ASP A 345 -7.48 -25.88 3.00
N TRP A 346 -7.31 -25.16 1.89
CA TRP A 346 -7.10 -25.68 0.55
C TRP A 346 -5.63 -25.76 0.13
N ARG A 347 -4.69 -25.27 0.96
CA ARG A 347 -3.25 -25.31 0.70
C ARG A 347 -2.61 -26.66 1.01
#